data_AF-A0A2M9P7D9-F1
#
_entry.id   AF-A0A2M9P7D9-F1
#
_cell.length_a   1.000
_cell.length_b   1.000
_cell.length_c   1.000
_cell.angle_alpha   90.00
_cell.angle_beta   90.00
_cell.angle_gamma   90.00
#
_symmetry.space_group_name_H-M   'P 1'
#
loop_
_entity.id
_entity.type
_entity.pdbx_description
1 polymer ?
#
loop_
_entity_poly.entity_id
_entity_poly.type
_entity_poly.pdbx_seq_one_letter_code
_entity_poly.pdbx_strand_id
1 'polypeptide(L)'
;MLTTVKQEIAFVGTGLHSGRPVRMIVRPAATGGLRFRRTDVTDRDNVIPARYDLVNDTRLNTRLTNAAGVSVSTVEHLMAALAGDGRAAVPPDRRDRPRQRHPRALRPRQRHPAQ
;
A
#
# COMPACT_ATOMS: atom_id res chain seq x y z
N MET A 1 9.16 -3.45 14.01
CA MET A 1 9.23 -2.02 13.67
C MET A 1 8.90 -1.88 12.19
N LEU A 2 8.28 -0.78 11.75
CA LEU A 2 8.00 -0.55 10.33
C LEU A 2 9.30 -0.07 9.65
N THR A 3 9.79 -0.78 8.64
CA THR A 3 11.09 -0.49 8.00
C THR A 3 10.87 0.18 6.64
N THR A 4 11.73 1.14 6.30
CA THR A 4 11.70 1.86 5.02
C THR A 4 13.10 2.17 4.53
N VAL A 5 13.24 2.69 3.30
CA VAL A 5 14.54 3.14 2.79
C VAL A 5 15.03 4.38 3.53
N LYS A 6 16.34 4.49 3.77
CA LYS A 6 16.92 5.65 4.49
C LYS A 6 16.93 6.93 3.66
N GLN A 7 17.12 6.81 2.36
CA GLN A 7 17.20 7.91 1.41
C GLN A 7 16.54 7.52 0.09
N GLU A 8 16.32 8.49 -0.79
CA GLU A 8 15.78 8.22 -2.12
C GLU A 8 16.77 7.39 -2.95
N ILE A 9 16.23 6.44 -3.73
CA ILE A 9 17.00 5.63 -4.68
C ILE A 9 16.35 5.79 -6.05
N ALA A 10 17.13 6.20 -7.05
CA ALA A 10 16.64 6.44 -8.40
C ALA A 10 17.19 5.39 -9.39
N PHE A 11 16.32 4.94 -10.28
CA PHE A 11 16.64 4.04 -11.39
C PHE A 11 16.16 4.65 -12.70
N VAL A 12 16.95 4.45 -13.75
CA VAL A 12 16.59 4.79 -15.13
C VAL A 12 16.82 3.56 -15.99
N GLY A 13 15.87 3.26 -16.86
CA GLY A 13 15.97 2.12 -17.76
C GLY A 13 14.82 2.07 -18.75
N THR A 14 14.59 0.88 -19.30
CA THR A 14 13.54 0.62 -20.28
C THR A 14 12.55 -0.39 -19.72
N GLY A 15 11.25 -0.12 -19.89
CA GLY A 15 10.21 -1.06 -19.45
C GLY A 15 10.26 -2.36 -20.25
N LEU A 16 10.35 -3.50 -19.57
CA LEU A 16 10.56 -4.82 -20.18
C LEU A 16 9.56 -5.15 -21.29
N HIS A 17 8.26 -4.91 -21.04
CA HIS A 17 7.21 -5.22 -22.01
C HIS A 17 6.79 -4.02 -22.87
N SER A 18 7.03 -2.79 -22.42
CA SER A 18 6.59 -1.59 -23.14
C SER A 18 7.65 -1.06 -24.11
N GLY A 19 8.94 -1.37 -23.88
CA GLY A 19 10.04 -0.78 -24.62
C GLY A 19 10.23 0.72 -24.37
N ARG A 20 9.47 1.33 -23.45
CA ARG A 20 9.49 2.78 -23.22
C ARG A 20 10.53 3.14 -22.15
N PRO A 21 11.18 4.31 -22.25
CA PRO A 21 12.01 4.83 -21.17
C PRO A 21 11.21 4.99 -19.88
N VAL A 22 11.81 4.59 -18.76
CA VAL A 22 11.21 4.69 -17.42
C VAL A 22 12.24 5.27 -16.47
N ARG A 23 11.78 6.20 -15.63
CA ARG A 23 12.49 6.65 -14.43
C ARG A 23 11.66 6.28 -13.21
N MET A 24 12.27 5.58 -12.26
CA MET A 24 11.65 5.19 -11.01
C MET A 24 12.42 5.79 -9.83
N ILE A 25 11.71 6.25 -8.81
CA ILE A 25 12.29 6.76 -7.57
C ILE A 25 11.61 6.05 -6.40
N VAL A 26 12.40 5.33 -5.60
CA VAL A 26 11.94 4.73 -4.34
C VAL A 26 12.20 5.73 -3.23
N ARG A 27 11.15 6.13 -2.51
CA ARG A 27 11.22 7.14 -1.45
C ARG A 27 10.97 6.53 -0.08
N PRO A 28 11.59 7.07 0.99
CA PRO A 28 11.22 6.72 2.36
C PRO A 28 9.73 6.97 2.60
N ALA A 29 9.09 6.10 3.36
CA ALA A 29 7.69 6.24 3.76
C ALA A 29 7.53 5.87 5.23
N ALA A 30 6.95 6.79 6.01
CA ALA A 30 6.75 6.59 7.44
C ALA A 30 5.61 5.61 7.74
N THR A 31 4.54 5.60 6.93
CA THR A 31 3.35 4.77 7.18
C THR A 31 2.62 4.35 5.89
N GLY A 32 1.74 3.35 6.03
CA GLY A 32 0.74 3.01 5.02
C GLY A 32 1.19 2.01 3.95
N GLY A 33 2.37 1.42 4.13
CA GLY A 33 2.88 0.35 3.27
C GLY A 33 3.33 0.80 1.89
N LEU A 34 3.72 -0.17 1.07
CA LEU A 34 4.24 0.07 -0.27
C LEU A 34 3.14 0.58 -1.22
N ARG A 35 3.46 1.65 -1.96
CA ARG A 35 2.58 2.24 -2.98
C ARG A 35 3.40 2.66 -4.18
N PHE A 36 2.83 2.46 -5.36
CA PHE A 36 3.35 2.99 -6.60
C PHE A 36 2.64 4.31 -6.93
N ARG A 37 3.36 5.25 -7.52
CA ARG A 37 2.78 6.51 -8.00
C ARG A 37 3.20 6.75 -9.45
N ARG A 38 2.21 6.94 -10.33
CA ARG A 38 2.40 7.30 -11.74
C ARG A 38 2.46 8.82 -11.88
N THR A 39 3.66 9.39 -11.84
CA THR A 39 3.85 10.86 -11.88
C THR A 39 3.43 11.50 -13.20
N ASP A 40 3.33 10.72 -14.25
CA ASP A 40 2.86 11.12 -15.59
C ASP A 40 1.32 11.20 -15.68
N VAL A 41 0.59 10.69 -14.68
CA VAL A 41 -0.87 10.78 -14.61
C VAL A 41 -1.26 11.94 -13.69
N THR A 42 -1.96 12.93 -14.23
CA THR A 42 -2.31 14.19 -13.54
C THR A 42 -3.82 14.45 -13.45
N ASP A 43 -4.64 13.66 -14.15
CA ASP A 43 -6.07 13.88 -14.33
C ASP A 43 -6.96 13.02 -13.41
N ARG A 44 -6.36 12.06 -12.70
CA ARG A 44 -7.06 11.11 -11.82
C ARG A 44 -6.14 10.58 -10.71
N ASP A 45 -6.67 9.76 -9.80
CA ASP A 45 -5.87 9.16 -8.73
C ASP A 45 -4.71 8.33 -9.32
N ASN A 46 -3.49 8.81 -9.10
CA ASN A 46 -2.27 8.24 -9.65
C ASN A 46 -1.50 7.39 -8.65
N VAL A 47 -2.08 7.08 -7.48
CA VAL A 47 -1.50 6.23 -6.45
C VAL A 47 -2.13 4.83 -6.54
N ILE A 48 -1.27 3.80 -6.62
CA ILE A 48 -1.65 2.40 -6.68
C ILE A 48 -1.06 1.69 -5.45
N PRO A 49 -1.88 1.32 -4.45
CA PRO A 49 -1.41 0.52 -3.33
C PRO A 49 -0.88 -0.84 -3.78
N ALA A 50 0.26 -1.28 -3.25
CA ALA A 50 0.80 -2.61 -3.54
C ALA A 50 0.05 -3.68 -2.73
N ARG A 51 -1.18 -4.01 -3.15
CA ARG A 51 -2.05 -4.98 -2.49
C ARG A 51 -2.50 -6.08 -3.45
N TYR A 52 -2.62 -7.30 -2.93
CA TYR A 52 -2.98 -8.47 -3.73
C TYR A 52 -4.37 -8.33 -4.39
N ASP A 53 -5.32 -7.66 -3.72
CA ASP A 53 -6.69 -7.45 -4.20
C ASP A 53 -6.78 -6.43 -5.35
N LEU A 54 -5.67 -5.77 -5.71
CA LEU A 54 -5.55 -4.86 -6.85
C LEU A 54 -4.78 -5.47 -8.02
N VAL A 55 -4.36 -6.75 -7.92
CA VAL A 55 -3.75 -7.47 -9.03
C VAL A 55 -4.82 -7.79 -10.07
N ASN A 56 -4.65 -7.30 -11.29
CA ASN A 56 -5.63 -7.47 -12.36
C ASN A 56 -5.10 -8.18 -13.61
N ASP A 57 -3.79 -8.40 -13.70
CA ASP A 57 -3.18 -9.24 -14.73
C ASP A 57 -1.92 -9.89 -14.17
N THR A 58 -1.72 -11.17 -14.51
CA THR A 58 -0.57 -11.98 -14.12
C THR A 58 0.15 -12.61 -15.32
N ARG A 59 -0.33 -12.36 -16.55
CA ARG A 59 0.30 -12.88 -17.76
C ARG A 59 1.56 -12.05 -18.04
N LEU A 60 2.71 -12.71 -17.99
CA LEU A 60 4.05 -12.14 -18.24
C LEU A 60 4.57 -11.14 -17.19
N ASN A 61 3.73 -10.63 -16.28
CA ASN A 61 4.13 -9.79 -15.16
C ASN A 61 3.03 -9.75 -14.08
N THR A 62 3.31 -9.12 -12.93
CA THR A 62 2.27 -8.68 -12.01
C THR A 62 1.87 -7.24 -12.34
N ARG A 63 0.59 -7.04 -12.65
CA ARG A 63 0.00 -5.72 -12.86
C ARG A 63 -0.96 -5.37 -11.74
N LEU A 64 -0.79 -4.17 -11.19
CA LEU A 64 -1.70 -3.57 -10.22
C LEU A 64 -2.51 -2.47 -10.88
N THR A 65 -3.80 -2.39 -10.60
CA THR A 65 -4.68 -1.32 -11.08
C THR A 65 -5.55 -0.78 -9.95
N ASN A 66 -5.60 0.54 -9.80
CA ASN A 66 -6.46 1.19 -8.79
C ASN A 66 -7.90 1.40 -9.32
N ALA A 67 -8.80 1.90 -8.46
CA ALA A 67 -10.20 2.16 -8.81
C ALA A 67 -10.38 3.24 -9.90
N ALA A 68 -9.37 4.09 -10.13
CA ALA A 68 -9.35 5.09 -11.20
C ALA A 68 -8.85 4.53 -12.54
N GLY A 69 -8.56 3.22 -12.63
CA GLY A 69 -8.06 2.56 -13.83
C GLY A 69 -6.58 2.82 -14.12
N VAL A 70 -5.85 3.45 -13.20
CA VAL A 70 -4.40 3.68 -13.35
C VAL A 70 -3.64 2.43 -12.94
N SER A 71 -2.70 2.02 -13.78
CA SER A 71 -1.95 0.79 -13.59
C SER A 71 -0.44 0.94 -13.61
N VAL A 72 0.23 0.02 -12.93
CA VAL A 72 1.67 -0.22 -13.00
C VAL A 72 1.90 -1.71 -13.22
N SER A 73 2.85 -2.05 -14.10
CA SER A 73 3.18 -3.42 -14.50
C SER A 73 4.60 -3.78 -14.09
N THR A 74 4.88 -5.07 -14.00
CA THR A 74 6.22 -5.62 -13.70
C THR A 74 6.73 -5.17 -12.32
N VAL A 75 5.84 -5.19 -11.32
CA VAL A 75 6.15 -4.76 -9.94
C VAL A 75 6.87 -5.84 -9.13
N GLU A 76 6.80 -7.10 -9.56
CA GLU A 76 7.17 -8.29 -8.79
C GLU A 76 8.64 -8.31 -8.36
N HIS A 77 9.58 -7.99 -9.26
CA HIS A 77 11.02 -8.04 -8.94
C HIS A 77 11.41 -6.97 -7.92
N LEU A 78 10.88 -5.74 -8.08
CA LEU A 78 11.13 -4.67 -7.10
C LEU A 78 10.52 -5.03 -5.75
N MET A 79 9.28 -5.52 -5.74
CA MET A 79 8.60 -5.93 -4.52
C MET A 79 9.35 -7.06 -3.82
N ALA A 80 9.85 -8.05 -4.56
CA ALA A 80 10.66 -9.14 -4.02
C ALA A 80 11.97 -8.63 -3.41
N ALA A 81 12.68 -7.73 -4.09
CA ALA A 81 13.91 -7.13 -3.58
C ALA A 81 13.69 -6.32 -2.29
N LEU A 82 12.63 -5.49 -2.26
CA LEU A 82 12.27 -4.72 -1.07
C LEU A 82 11.83 -5.61 0.09
N ALA A 83 11.09 -6.69 -0.19
CA ALA A 83 10.67 -7.65 0.82
C ALA A 83 11.86 -8.44 1.39
N GLY A 84 12.79 -8.87 0.53
CA GLY A 84 14.01 -9.58 0.91
C GLY A 84 14.95 -8.76 1.81
N ASP A 85 15.02 -7.44 1.60
CA ASP A 85 15.76 -6.50 2.47
C ASP A 85 14.93 -6.01 3.68
N GLY A 86 13.71 -6.54 3.87
CA GLY A 86 12.84 -6.19 4.99
C GLY A 86 12.21 -4.79 4.92
N ARG A 87 12.19 -4.13 3.75
CA ARG A 87 11.69 -2.76 3.51
C ARG A 87 10.29 -2.70 2.86
N ALA A 88 9.52 -3.77 2.93
CA ALA A 88 8.14 -3.82 2.46
C ALA A 88 7.18 -3.94 3.66
N ALA A 89 6.66 -2.81 4.13
CA ALA A 89 5.55 -2.86 5.08
C ALA A 89 4.27 -3.26 4.32
N VAL A 90 3.84 -4.51 4.46
CA VAL A 90 2.47 -4.90 4.08
C VAL A 90 1.56 -4.39 5.21
N PRO A 91 0.62 -3.46 4.95
CA PRO A 91 -0.32 -3.08 5.99
C PRO A 91 -1.15 -4.32 6.36
N PRO A 92 -1.35 -4.61 7.66
CA PRO A 92 -2.17 -5.75 8.07
C PRO A 92 -3.56 -5.60 7.44
N ASP A 93 -4.09 -6.70 6.91
CA ASP A 93 -5.42 -6.72 6.32
C ASP A 93 -6.43 -6.13 7.32
N ARG A 94 -7.15 -5.08 6.91
CA ARG A 94 -8.15 -4.45 7.78
C ARG A 94 -9.31 -5.40 8.10
N ARG A 95 -9.47 -6.50 7.36
CA ARG A 95 -10.50 -7.53 7.60
C ARG A 95 -10.18 -8.45 8.78
N ASP A 96 -8.91 -8.59 9.18
CA ASP A 96 -8.47 -9.48 10.27
C ASP A 96 -8.28 -8.78 11.62
N ARG A 97 -8.88 -7.60 11.83
CA ARG A 97 -8.96 -7.07 13.19
C ARG A 97 -10.03 -7.86 13.96
N PRO A 98 -9.70 -8.53 15.08
CA PRO A 98 -10.73 -9.02 15.99
C PRO A 98 -11.57 -7.81 16.37
N ARG A 99 -12.88 -7.86 16.10
CA ARG A 99 -13.82 -6.83 16.52
C ARG A 99 -13.65 -6.66 18.02
N GLN A 100 -12.94 -5.63 18.46
CA GLN A 100 -12.91 -5.26 19.86
C GLN A 100 -14.35 -4.87 20.21
N ARG A 101 -15.07 -5.79 20.85
CA ARG A 101 -16.37 -5.50 21.44
C ARG A 101 -16.10 -4.46 22.51
N HIS A 102 -16.52 -3.22 22.27
CA HIS A 102 -16.53 -2.21 23.32
C HIS A 102 -17.31 -2.77 24.53
N PRO A 103 -16.73 -2.78 25.74
CA PRO A 103 -17.53 -3.04 26.93
C PRO A 103 -18.54 -1.91 27.06
N ARG A 104 -19.83 -2.26 26.96
CA ARG A 104 -20.93 -1.34 27.26
C ARG A 104 -20.68 -0.78 28.66
N ALA A 105 -20.37 0.51 28.75
CA ALA A 105 -20.26 1.19 30.03
C ALA A 105 -21.62 1.07 30.74
N LEU A 106 -21.66 0.25 31.81
CA LEU A 106 -22.76 0.22 32.75
C LEU A 106 -22.83 1.60 33.40
N ARG A 107 -23.86 2.38 33.03
CA ARG A 107 -24.16 3.66 33.69
C ARG A 107 -24.53 3.37 35.15
N PRO A 108 -23.96 4.07 36.14
CA PRO A 108 -24.37 3.92 37.52
C PRO A 108 -25.80 4.47 37.68
N ARG A 109 -26.70 3.63 38.21
CA ARG A 109 -28.04 4.05 38.64
C ARG A 109 -27.88 5.06 39.76
N GLN A 110 -28.31 6.30 39.53
CA GLN A 110 -28.46 7.28 40.59
C GLN A 110 -29.51 6.76 41.59
N ARG A 111 -29.11 6.63 42.86
CA ARG A 111 -30.04 6.36 43.96
C ARG A 111 -30.70 7.69 44.35
N HIS A 112 -32.02 7.75 44.26
CA HIS A 112 -32.81 8.80 44.91
C HIS A 112 -32.76 8.62 46.44
N PRO A 113 -32.69 9.71 47.23
CA PRO A 113 -32.91 9.63 48.67
C PRO A 113 -34.42 9.53 48.94
N ALA A 114 -34.79 8.61 49.84
CA ALA A 114 -36.13 8.55 50.40
C ALA A 114 -36.37 9.73 51.34
N GLN A 115 -37.56 10.33 51.26
CA GLN A 115 -38.17 11.08 52.35
C GLN A 115 -39.01 10.10 53.18
#